data_AF-A0AA86JXP1-F1
#
_entry.id   AF-A0AA86JXP1-F1
#
_cell.length_a   1.000
_cell.length_b   1.000
_cell.length_c   1.000
_cell.angle_alpha   90.00
_cell.angle_beta   90.00
_cell.angle_gamma   90.00
#
_symmetry.space_group_name_H-M   'P 1'
#
loop_
_entity.id
_entity.type
_entity.pdbx_description
1 polymer ?
#
loop_
_entity_poly.entity_id
_entity_poly.type
_entity_poly.pdbx_seq_one_letter_code
_entity_poly.pdbx_strand_id
1 'polypeptide(L)'
;MYSELKLLGRQYSHYIAMRIESKLVLSNLLDRTMPGIKNLLKNRSDKPEKDKLNDFVKEYWHYDNITQKNEKQFINSYLKWSKNKGYHQSETKAKQIYALAQEGIPTLSSSTPSTKMLVLEAVRVLSEIDRTLSMILSQMQELASSLKEYNVVRNMPGVGDTLAPRLIAEIGDLRRFYNKKALIAYTGIDSPPFESGQFVANKRHISKRGSALLRKTGYEIMKCIKSTKPKDDPIFLYMLKKEAEGKSKKVAKIAALNKFLRIYYARVKEVYNTQV
;
A
#
# COMPACT_ATOMS: atom_id res chain seq x y z
N MET A 1 0.36 14.66 20.93
CA MET A 1 0.35 14.80 19.47
C MET A 1 1.39 13.95 18.75
N TYR A 2 2.68 14.33 18.63
CA TYR A 2 3.64 13.51 17.85
C TYR A 2 3.85 12.08 18.38
N SER A 3 3.87 11.90 19.71
CA SER A 3 3.98 10.58 20.34
C SER A 3 2.81 9.66 20.00
N GLU A 4 1.59 10.20 20.06
CA GLU A 4 0.35 9.52 19.72
C GLU A 4 0.27 9.21 18.23
N LEU A 5 0.59 10.18 17.36
CA LEU A 5 0.63 9.97 15.91
C LEU A 5 1.64 8.88 15.54
N LYS A 6 2.79 8.82 16.24
CA LYS A 6 3.79 7.76 16.11
C LYS A 6 3.29 6.40 16.59
N LEU A 7 2.53 6.35 17.70
CA LEU A 7 1.89 5.13 18.18
C LEU A 7 0.92 4.59 17.13
N LEU A 8 0.03 5.44 16.60
CA LEU A 8 -0.90 5.07 15.52
C LEU A 8 -0.16 4.62 14.26
N GLY A 9 0.90 5.33 13.85
CA GLY A 9 1.71 4.94 12.69
C GLY A 9 2.39 3.57 12.83
N ARG A 10 2.80 3.21 14.05
CA ARG A 10 3.33 1.87 14.35
C ARG A 10 2.26 0.79 14.29
N GLN A 11 1.08 1.06 14.87
CA GLN A 11 -0.06 0.14 14.79
C GLN A 11 -0.54 -0.05 13.35
N TYR A 12 -0.67 1.04 12.59
CA TYR A 12 -0.97 0.98 11.15
C TYR A 12 0.02 0.09 10.41
N SER A 13 1.31 0.24 10.69
CA SER A 13 2.37 -0.56 10.06
C SER A 13 2.27 -2.06 10.41
N HIS A 14 1.88 -2.38 11.65
CA HIS A 14 1.61 -3.74 12.10
C HIS A 14 0.42 -4.36 11.35
N TYR A 15 -0.72 -3.67 11.29
CA TYR A 15 -1.89 -4.14 10.55
C TYR A 15 -1.66 -4.25 9.05
N ILE A 16 -0.79 -3.42 8.45
CA ILE A 16 -0.39 -3.58 7.05
C ILE A 16 0.36 -4.91 6.84
N ALA A 17 1.20 -5.34 7.79
CA ALA A 17 1.88 -6.62 7.70
C ALA A 17 0.87 -7.78 7.79
N MET A 18 -0.03 -7.75 8.78
CA MET A 18 -1.10 -8.73 8.91
C MET A 18 -1.98 -8.79 7.66
N ARG A 19 -2.31 -7.63 7.07
CA ARG A 19 -3.10 -7.56 5.84
C ARG A 19 -2.45 -8.32 4.69
N ILE A 20 -1.12 -8.22 4.54
CA ILE A 20 -0.39 -8.93 3.47
C ILE A 20 -0.52 -10.44 3.68
N GLU A 21 -0.36 -10.91 4.92
CA GLU A 21 -0.49 -12.32 5.29
C GLU A 21 -1.93 -12.82 5.08
N SER A 22 -2.94 -12.12 5.57
CA SER A 22 -4.35 -12.49 5.38
C SER A 22 -4.75 -12.50 3.90
N LYS A 23 -4.24 -11.56 3.09
CA LYS A 23 -4.45 -11.57 1.65
C LYS A 23 -3.82 -12.79 0.98
N LEU A 24 -2.65 -13.22 1.44
CA LEU A 24 -2.00 -14.44 0.95
C LEU A 24 -2.80 -15.69 1.31
N VAL A 25 -3.30 -15.77 2.55
CA VAL A 25 -4.18 -16.87 3.00
C VAL A 25 -5.43 -16.97 2.11
N LEU A 26 -6.17 -15.87 1.94
CA LEU A 26 -7.33 -15.85 1.05
C LEU A 26 -6.93 -16.21 -0.39
N SER A 27 -5.83 -15.65 -0.89
CA SER A 27 -5.32 -15.93 -2.23
C SER A 27 -5.08 -17.41 -2.46
N ASN A 28 -4.47 -18.10 -1.49
CA ASN A 28 -4.18 -19.53 -1.55
C ASN A 28 -5.45 -20.39 -1.50
N LEU A 29 -6.44 -20.00 -0.67
CA LEU A 29 -7.73 -20.68 -0.63
C LEU A 29 -8.47 -20.54 -1.96
N LEU A 30 -8.47 -19.35 -2.55
CA LEU A 30 -9.09 -19.11 -3.86
C LEU A 30 -8.38 -19.84 -4.99
N ASP A 31 -7.07 -20.04 -4.93
CA ASP A 31 -6.37 -20.88 -5.91
C ASP A 31 -6.80 -22.36 -5.83
N ARG A 32 -7.42 -22.78 -4.72
CA ARG A 32 -7.90 -24.15 -4.51
C ARG A 32 -9.40 -24.31 -4.68
N THR A 33 -10.21 -23.26 -4.52
CA THR A 33 -11.67 -23.30 -4.69
C THR A 33 -12.18 -22.62 -5.96
N MET A 34 -11.44 -21.63 -6.47
CA MET A 34 -11.79 -20.81 -7.63
C MET A 34 -10.53 -20.40 -8.43
N PRO A 35 -9.77 -21.37 -9.00
CA PRO A 35 -8.52 -21.06 -9.69
C PRO A 35 -8.67 -19.97 -10.76
N GLY A 36 -7.84 -18.92 -10.69
CA GLY A 36 -7.83 -17.83 -11.67
C GLY A 36 -8.82 -16.69 -11.43
N ILE A 37 -9.76 -16.80 -10.48
CA ILE A 37 -10.82 -15.80 -10.27
C ILE A 37 -10.27 -14.39 -9.97
N LYS A 38 -9.13 -14.32 -9.26
CA LYS A 38 -8.42 -13.09 -8.88
C LYS A 38 -8.00 -12.24 -10.09
N ASN A 39 -7.83 -12.86 -11.25
CA ASN A 39 -7.45 -12.17 -12.48
C ASN A 39 -8.64 -11.44 -13.12
N LEU A 40 -9.86 -11.97 -12.95
CA LEU A 40 -11.10 -11.39 -13.50
C LEU A 40 -11.71 -10.33 -12.59
N LEU A 41 -11.64 -10.53 -11.28
CA LEU A 41 -12.20 -9.65 -10.26
C LEU A 41 -11.08 -8.89 -9.54
N LYS A 42 -10.51 -7.90 -10.24
CA LYS A 42 -9.56 -6.97 -9.61
C LYS A 42 -10.32 -5.93 -8.79
N ASN A 43 -9.90 -5.71 -7.56
CA ASN A 43 -10.38 -4.58 -6.77
C ASN A 43 -9.89 -3.27 -7.42
N ARG A 44 -10.84 -2.40 -7.77
CA ARG A 44 -10.60 -1.06 -8.32
C ARG A 44 -11.16 0.04 -7.41
N SER A 45 -11.68 -0.32 -6.24
CA SER A 45 -12.23 0.62 -5.27
C SER A 45 -11.11 1.23 -4.43
N ASP A 46 -11.15 2.54 -4.24
CA ASP A 46 -10.30 3.24 -3.28
C ASP A 46 -10.76 3.01 -1.82
N LYS A 47 -12.00 2.52 -1.64
CA LYS A 47 -12.55 2.13 -0.34
C LYS A 47 -12.18 0.68 -0.03
N PRO A 48 -11.40 0.41 1.04
CA PRO A 48 -11.02 -0.95 1.44
C PRO A 48 -12.23 -1.85 1.71
N GLU A 49 -13.32 -1.26 2.20
CA GLU A 49 -14.57 -1.95 2.54
C GLU A 49 -15.36 -2.44 1.32
N LYS A 50 -15.09 -1.90 0.13
CA LYS A 50 -15.80 -2.23 -1.12
C LYS A 50 -14.88 -3.02 -2.05
N ASP A 51 -14.49 -4.22 -1.63
CA ASP A 51 -13.71 -5.15 -2.43
C ASP A 51 -14.64 -6.13 -3.18
N LYS A 52 -14.72 -5.96 -4.51
CA LYS A 52 -15.58 -6.78 -5.37
C LYS A 52 -15.24 -8.27 -5.33
N LEU A 53 -13.95 -8.63 -5.16
CA LEU A 53 -13.55 -10.03 -5.04
C LEU A 53 -14.06 -10.60 -3.72
N ASN A 54 -13.83 -9.90 -2.61
CA ASN A 54 -14.29 -10.36 -1.29
C ASN A 54 -15.81 -10.50 -1.23
N ASP A 55 -16.56 -9.52 -1.76
CA ASP A 55 -18.03 -9.60 -1.84
C ASP A 55 -18.51 -10.73 -2.75
N PHE A 56 -17.78 -11.00 -3.83
CA PHE A 56 -18.11 -12.09 -4.75
C PHE A 56 -17.88 -13.44 -4.09
N VAL A 57 -16.76 -13.61 -3.40
CA VAL A 57 -16.41 -14.84 -2.67
C VAL A 57 -17.38 -15.10 -1.53
N LYS A 58 -17.94 -14.07 -0.88
CA LYS A 58 -19.01 -14.26 0.11
C LYS A 58 -20.28 -14.89 -0.48
N GLU A 59 -20.58 -14.59 -1.74
CA GLU A 59 -21.77 -15.09 -2.45
C GLU A 59 -21.49 -16.45 -3.13
N TYR A 60 -20.39 -16.53 -3.87
CA TYR A 60 -19.94 -17.68 -4.66
C TYR A 60 -18.55 -18.06 -4.16
N TRP A 61 -18.46 -18.84 -3.08
CA TRP A 61 -17.20 -19.18 -2.42
C TRP A 61 -16.45 -20.33 -3.12
N HIS A 62 -17.09 -20.99 -4.09
CA HIS A 62 -16.57 -22.11 -4.87
C HIS A 62 -17.17 -22.17 -6.29
N TYR A 63 -16.44 -22.72 -7.26
CA TYR A 63 -16.96 -22.87 -8.64
C TYR A 63 -18.21 -23.74 -8.75
N ASP A 64 -18.36 -24.78 -7.92
CA ASP A 64 -19.62 -25.53 -7.82
C ASP A 64 -20.86 -24.66 -7.52
N ASN A 65 -20.73 -23.54 -6.80
CA ASN A 65 -21.88 -22.63 -6.60
C ASN A 65 -22.36 -21.97 -7.91
N ILE A 66 -21.46 -21.96 -8.91
CA ILE A 66 -21.65 -21.40 -10.25
C ILE A 66 -22.09 -22.51 -11.21
N THR A 67 -21.34 -23.62 -11.29
CA THR A 67 -21.57 -24.70 -12.27
C THR A 67 -22.78 -25.58 -11.96
N GLN A 68 -23.28 -25.57 -10.72
CA GLN A 68 -24.60 -26.15 -10.39
C GLN A 68 -25.77 -25.42 -11.05
N LYS A 69 -25.55 -24.20 -11.57
CA LYS A 69 -26.52 -23.42 -12.34
C LYS A 69 -26.17 -23.54 -13.82
N ASN A 70 -27.19 -23.47 -14.67
CA ASN A 70 -26.92 -23.23 -16.10
C ASN A 70 -26.40 -21.79 -16.32
N GLU A 71 -25.76 -21.55 -17.46
CA GLU A 71 -25.13 -20.26 -17.76
C GLU A 71 -26.10 -19.08 -17.60
N LYS A 72 -27.31 -19.17 -18.16
CA LYS A 72 -28.34 -18.12 -18.08
C LYS A 72 -28.75 -17.83 -16.62
N GLN A 73 -28.92 -18.86 -15.81
CA GLN A 73 -29.25 -18.74 -14.38
C GLN A 73 -28.12 -18.04 -13.61
N PHE A 74 -26.86 -18.42 -13.87
CA PHE A 74 -25.73 -17.76 -13.23
C PHE A 74 -25.61 -16.30 -13.65
N ILE A 75 -25.73 -16.00 -14.95
CA ILE A 75 -25.69 -14.62 -15.47
C ILE A 75 -26.73 -13.76 -14.75
N ASN A 76 -27.99 -14.22 -14.70
CA ASN A 76 -29.06 -13.49 -14.01
C ASN A 76 -28.76 -13.28 -12.52
N SER A 77 -28.24 -14.32 -11.85
CA SER A 77 -27.82 -14.24 -10.45
C SER A 77 -26.71 -13.22 -10.24
N TYR A 78 -25.69 -13.22 -11.11
CA TYR A 78 -24.55 -12.29 -11.06
C TYR A 78 -24.97 -10.84 -11.31
N LEU A 79 -25.87 -10.59 -12.27
CA LEU A 79 -26.37 -9.26 -12.57
C LEU A 79 -27.19 -8.71 -11.40
N LYS A 80 -28.05 -9.54 -10.80
CA LYS A 80 -28.81 -9.19 -9.60
C LYS A 80 -27.89 -8.89 -8.40
N TRP A 81 -26.93 -9.77 -8.12
CA TRP A 81 -25.94 -9.57 -7.07
C TRP A 81 -25.13 -8.28 -7.30
N SER A 82 -24.65 -8.06 -8.54
CA SER A 82 -23.89 -6.87 -8.91
C SER A 82 -24.71 -5.59 -8.69
N LYS A 83 -25.99 -5.59 -9.08
CA LYS A 83 -26.92 -4.47 -8.83
C LYS A 83 -27.09 -4.20 -7.34
N ASN A 84 -27.37 -5.24 -6.55
CA ASN A 84 -27.59 -5.13 -5.11
C ASN A 84 -26.36 -4.59 -4.36
N LYS A 85 -25.15 -4.99 -4.77
CA LYS A 85 -23.89 -4.51 -4.20
C LYS A 85 -23.40 -3.18 -4.78
N GLY A 86 -24.13 -2.60 -5.73
CA GLY A 86 -23.76 -1.34 -6.39
C GLY A 86 -22.49 -1.46 -7.25
N TYR A 87 -22.32 -2.59 -7.93
CA TYR A 87 -21.31 -2.85 -8.95
C TYR A 87 -21.90 -2.74 -10.36
N HIS A 88 -21.05 -2.41 -11.34
CA HIS A 88 -21.44 -2.42 -12.75
C HIS A 88 -21.87 -3.82 -13.19
N GLN A 89 -23.07 -3.91 -13.75
CA GLN A 89 -23.71 -5.14 -14.21
C GLN A 89 -23.18 -5.49 -15.61
N SER A 90 -22.19 -6.37 -15.68
CA SER A 90 -21.57 -6.77 -16.94
C SER A 90 -21.86 -8.24 -17.23
N GLU A 91 -22.68 -8.47 -18.25
CA GLU A 91 -22.98 -9.82 -18.74
C GLU A 91 -21.72 -10.49 -19.30
N THR A 92 -20.91 -9.76 -20.08
CA THR A 92 -19.62 -10.26 -20.59
C THR A 92 -18.72 -10.76 -19.46
N LYS A 93 -18.67 -10.04 -18.34
CA LYS A 93 -17.90 -10.46 -17.17
C LYS A 93 -18.49 -11.72 -16.53
N ALA A 94 -19.82 -11.83 -16.46
CA ALA A 94 -20.49 -13.03 -15.97
C ALA A 94 -20.16 -14.25 -16.84
N LYS A 95 -20.23 -14.12 -18.17
CA LYS A 95 -19.85 -15.18 -19.13
C LYS A 95 -18.39 -15.63 -18.94
N GLN A 96 -17.47 -14.67 -18.81
CA GLN A 96 -16.05 -14.97 -18.53
C GLN A 96 -15.86 -15.75 -17.21
N ILE A 97 -16.60 -15.39 -16.16
CA ILE A 97 -16.53 -16.09 -14.87
C ILE A 97 -17.14 -17.49 -15.00
N TYR A 98 -18.25 -17.65 -15.72
CA TYR A 98 -18.89 -18.95 -15.93
C TYR A 98 -17.97 -19.91 -16.71
N ALA A 99 -17.40 -19.46 -17.82
CA ALA A 99 -16.42 -20.23 -18.59
C ALA A 99 -15.22 -20.63 -17.72
N LEU A 100 -14.67 -19.69 -16.95
CA LEU A 100 -13.58 -19.98 -16.01
C LEU A 100 -13.98 -21.01 -14.94
N ALA A 101 -15.23 -21.00 -14.49
CA ALA A 101 -15.74 -21.97 -13.52
C ALA A 101 -15.95 -23.36 -14.12
N GLN A 102 -16.31 -23.46 -15.41
CA GLN A 102 -16.43 -24.73 -16.12
C GLN A 102 -15.07 -25.37 -16.43
N GLU A 103 -14.08 -24.57 -16.82
CA GLU A 103 -12.72 -25.04 -17.12
C GLU A 103 -11.86 -25.24 -15.87
N GLY A 104 -12.21 -24.56 -14.78
CA GLY A 104 -11.46 -24.58 -13.53
C GLY A 104 -11.60 -25.91 -12.78
N ILE A 105 -10.49 -26.40 -12.23
CA ILE A 105 -10.45 -27.63 -11.42
C ILE A 105 -10.12 -27.24 -9.97
N PRO A 106 -11.13 -27.09 -9.09
CA PRO A 106 -10.90 -26.92 -7.66
C PRO A 106 -10.19 -28.14 -7.05
N THR A 107 -9.25 -27.91 -6.14
CA THR A 107 -8.53 -28.97 -5.41
C THR A 107 -9.08 -29.17 -4.00
N LEU A 108 -9.91 -28.26 -3.50
CA LEU A 108 -10.70 -28.44 -2.28
C LEU A 108 -12.15 -28.69 -2.65
N SER A 109 -12.76 -29.73 -2.10
CA SER A 109 -14.15 -30.07 -2.39
C SER A 109 -15.12 -29.06 -1.77
N SER A 110 -16.19 -28.75 -2.51
CA SER A 110 -17.34 -27.98 -2.00
C SER A 110 -18.20 -28.76 -1.00
N SER A 111 -18.14 -30.10 -1.01
CA SER A 111 -18.90 -30.94 -0.07
C SER A 111 -18.30 -30.95 1.34
N THR A 112 -17.03 -30.56 1.49
CA THR A 112 -16.36 -30.50 2.79
C THR A 112 -16.79 -29.22 3.54
N PRO A 113 -17.46 -29.32 4.70
CA PRO A 113 -17.97 -28.14 5.41
C PRO A 113 -16.89 -27.12 5.80
N SER A 114 -15.67 -27.59 6.10
CA SER A 114 -14.55 -26.74 6.47
C SER A 114 -14.05 -25.87 5.31
N THR A 115 -14.22 -26.28 4.04
CA THR A 115 -13.81 -25.48 2.88
C THR A 115 -14.54 -24.14 2.87
N LYS A 116 -15.87 -24.17 2.95
CA LYS A 116 -16.71 -22.97 2.98
C LYS A 116 -16.36 -22.10 4.19
N MET A 117 -16.25 -22.72 5.37
CA MET A 117 -15.89 -22.01 6.60
C MET A 117 -14.55 -21.27 6.45
N LEU A 118 -13.49 -21.95 6.01
CA LEU A 118 -12.15 -21.36 5.87
C LEU A 118 -12.12 -20.20 4.86
N VAL A 119 -12.79 -20.35 3.71
CA VAL A 119 -12.86 -19.28 2.69
C VAL A 119 -13.57 -18.05 3.24
N LEU A 120 -14.74 -18.23 3.86
CA LEU A 120 -15.52 -17.11 4.40
C LEU A 120 -14.82 -16.43 5.58
N GLU A 121 -14.18 -17.19 6.46
CA GLU A 121 -13.38 -16.63 7.57
C GLU A 121 -12.16 -15.86 7.07
N ALA A 122 -11.46 -16.35 6.04
CA ALA A 122 -10.34 -15.62 5.44
C ALA A 122 -10.80 -14.26 4.87
N VAL A 123 -11.98 -14.22 4.23
CA VAL A 123 -12.56 -12.96 3.77
C VAL A 123 -12.94 -12.05 4.94
N ARG A 124 -13.56 -12.59 5.99
CA ARG A 124 -13.97 -11.84 7.19
C ARG A 124 -12.76 -11.20 7.88
N VAL A 125 -11.71 -11.96 8.17
CA VAL A 125 -10.48 -11.47 8.81
C VAL A 125 -9.83 -10.38 7.97
N LEU A 126 -9.70 -10.57 6.66
CA LEU A 126 -9.13 -9.56 5.77
C LEU A 126 -9.97 -8.26 5.79
N SER A 127 -11.30 -8.39 5.79
CA SER A 127 -12.22 -7.24 5.83
C SER A 127 -12.08 -6.46 7.14
N GLU A 128 -11.95 -7.13 8.29
CA GLU A 128 -11.75 -6.48 9.59
C GLU A 128 -10.40 -5.76 9.70
N ILE A 129 -9.34 -6.33 9.12
CA ILE A 129 -8.03 -5.66 9.04
C ILE A 129 -8.13 -4.41 8.17
N ASP A 130 -8.82 -4.48 7.03
CA ASP A 130 -9.05 -3.33 6.14
C ASP A 130 -9.85 -2.21 6.82
N ARG A 131 -10.87 -2.56 7.60
CA ARG A 131 -11.62 -1.61 8.44
C ARG A 131 -10.71 -0.98 9.49
N THR A 132 -9.92 -1.78 10.19
CA THR A 132 -9.00 -1.32 11.23
C THR A 132 -7.97 -0.34 10.69
N LEU A 133 -7.38 -0.65 9.53
CA LEU A 133 -6.45 0.25 8.84
C LEU A 133 -7.11 1.57 8.46
N SER A 134 -8.36 1.53 7.99
CA SER A 134 -9.11 2.74 7.64
C SER A 134 -9.36 3.62 8.87
N MET A 135 -9.80 3.03 9.99
CA MET A 135 -10.01 3.75 11.25
C MET A 135 -8.73 4.41 11.77
N ILE A 136 -7.62 3.65 11.82
CA ILE A 136 -6.32 4.18 12.27
C ILE A 136 -5.87 5.31 11.36
N LEU A 137 -5.98 5.15 10.03
CA LEU A 137 -5.57 6.19 9.09
C LEU A 137 -6.40 7.47 9.26
N SER A 138 -7.72 7.35 9.42
CA SER A 138 -8.60 8.50 9.67
C SER A 138 -8.21 9.25 10.94
N GLN A 139 -7.95 8.54 12.05
CA GLN A 139 -7.47 9.16 13.29
C GLN A 139 -6.11 9.83 13.10
N MET A 140 -5.19 9.20 12.36
CA MET A 140 -3.90 9.80 12.06
C MET A 140 -4.06 11.08 11.22
N GLN A 141 -4.99 11.11 10.27
CA GLN A 141 -5.27 12.28 9.43
C GLN A 141 -5.86 13.42 10.26
N GLU A 142 -6.82 13.12 11.14
CA GLU A 142 -7.43 14.09 12.05
C GLU A 142 -6.36 14.74 12.94
N LEU A 143 -5.56 13.93 13.64
CA LEU A 143 -4.48 14.42 14.48
C LEU A 143 -3.43 15.20 13.67
N ALA A 144 -3.01 14.68 12.52
CA ALA A 144 -2.00 15.32 11.70
C ALA A 144 -2.50 16.65 11.13
N SER A 145 -3.78 16.79 10.79
CA SER A 145 -4.35 18.00 10.20
C SER A 145 -4.21 19.25 11.07
N SER A 146 -4.11 19.07 12.39
CA SER A 146 -3.89 20.15 13.35
C SER A 146 -2.42 20.60 13.46
N LEU A 147 -1.47 19.89 12.84
CA LEU A 147 -0.06 20.26 12.82
C LEU A 147 0.24 21.30 11.75
N LYS A 148 1.07 22.30 12.09
CA LYS A 148 1.41 23.42 11.19
C LYS A 148 1.98 22.96 9.86
N GLU A 149 2.79 21.91 9.86
CA GLU A 149 3.43 21.40 8.66
C GLU A 149 2.52 20.55 7.76
N TYR A 150 1.33 20.14 8.24
CA TYR A 150 0.52 19.12 7.57
C TYR A 150 0.21 19.47 6.12
N ASN A 151 -0.30 20.67 5.87
CA ASN A 151 -0.65 21.11 4.52
C ASN A 151 0.59 21.16 3.60
N VAL A 152 1.73 21.62 4.12
CA VAL A 152 2.99 21.64 3.37
C VAL A 152 3.45 20.23 3.03
N VAL A 153 3.39 19.30 3.98
CA VAL A 153 3.79 17.90 3.78
C VAL A 153 2.83 17.17 2.84
N ARG A 154 1.52 17.32 3.03
CA ARG A 154 0.46 16.73 2.20
C ARG A 154 0.59 17.12 0.74
N ASN A 155 0.89 18.39 0.48
CA ASN A 155 1.01 18.94 -0.87
C ASN A 155 2.35 18.60 -1.56
N MET A 156 3.27 17.92 -0.88
CA MET A 156 4.49 17.45 -1.54
C MET A 156 4.16 16.36 -2.58
N PRO A 157 4.83 16.38 -3.75
CA PRO A 157 4.63 15.38 -4.80
C PRO A 157 4.72 13.95 -4.28
N GLY A 158 3.68 13.15 -4.56
CA GLY A 158 3.60 11.75 -4.19
C GLY A 158 3.31 11.45 -2.72
N VAL A 159 3.00 12.45 -1.89
CA VAL A 159 2.65 12.27 -0.46
C VAL A 159 1.14 12.09 -0.29
N GLY A 160 0.35 13.15 -0.47
CA GLY A 160 -1.12 13.09 -0.36
C GLY A 160 -1.63 12.67 1.02
N ASP A 161 -2.93 12.34 1.09
CA ASP A 161 -3.66 12.11 2.35
C ASP A 161 -3.19 10.89 3.14
N THR A 162 -2.69 9.85 2.47
CA THR A 162 -2.31 8.60 3.15
C THR A 162 -0.88 8.65 3.67
N LEU A 163 0.06 9.19 2.90
CA LEU A 163 1.48 9.17 3.28
C LEU A 163 1.87 10.36 4.13
N ALA A 164 1.14 11.49 4.09
CA ALA A 164 1.42 12.65 4.93
C ALA A 164 1.39 12.33 6.43
N PRO A 165 0.27 11.81 7.00
CA PRO A 165 0.23 11.51 8.42
C PRO A 165 1.26 10.43 8.81
N ARG A 166 1.52 9.45 7.94
CA ARG A 166 2.53 8.41 8.16
C ARG A 166 3.96 8.94 8.16
N LEU A 167 4.25 9.91 7.30
CA LEU A 167 5.56 10.55 7.22
C LEU A 167 5.81 11.41 8.47
N ILE A 168 4.81 12.21 8.86
CA ILE A 168 4.87 13.05 10.06
C ILE A 168 4.95 12.19 11.33
N ALA A 169 4.21 11.08 11.40
CA ALA A 169 4.28 10.11 12.51
C ALA A 169 5.71 9.59 12.75
N GLU A 170 6.41 9.23 11.67
CA GLU A 170 7.75 8.65 11.76
C GLU A 170 8.84 9.69 12.02
N ILE A 171 8.73 10.86 11.40
CA ILE A 171 9.70 11.95 11.59
C ILE A 171 9.51 12.62 12.95
N GLY A 172 8.26 12.77 13.41
CA GLY A 172 7.92 13.53 14.60
C GLY A 172 8.24 15.01 14.45
N ASP A 173 8.46 15.69 15.59
CA ASP A 173 8.85 17.10 15.62
C ASP A 173 10.17 17.32 14.85
N LEU A 174 10.11 18.07 13.74
CA LEU A 174 11.29 18.35 12.92
C LEU A 174 12.35 19.16 13.68
N ARG A 175 11.95 19.97 14.66
CA ARG A 175 12.85 20.88 15.40
C ARG A 175 13.93 20.13 16.19
N ARG A 176 13.73 18.84 16.47
CA ARG A 176 14.75 17.97 17.08
C ARG A 176 15.96 17.70 16.19
N PHE A 177 15.86 17.99 14.89
CA PHE A 177 16.93 17.79 13.93
C PHE A 177 17.69 19.09 13.65
N TYR A 178 18.92 19.17 14.17
CA TYR A 178 19.80 20.34 14.01
C TYR A 178 20.11 20.67 12.54
N ASN A 179 20.09 19.69 11.63
CA ASN A 179 20.20 19.92 10.19
C ASN A 179 19.57 18.78 9.35
N LYS A 180 19.48 19.00 8.04
CA LYS A 180 18.99 18.01 7.07
C LYS A 180 19.80 16.70 7.04
N LYS A 181 21.10 16.73 7.38
CA LYS A 181 21.93 15.50 7.45
C LYS A 181 21.51 14.63 8.64
N ALA A 182 21.10 15.22 9.76
CA ALA A 182 20.58 14.51 10.92
C ALA A 182 19.29 13.74 10.58
N LEU A 183 18.37 14.34 9.82
CA LEU A 183 17.15 13.66 9.33
C LEU A 183 17.49 12.50 8.38
N ILE A 184 18.47 12.68 7.50
CA ILE A 184 18.93 11.63 6.57
C ILE A 184 19.55 10.45 7.36
N ALA A 185 20.38 10.73 8.35
CA ALA A 185 20.96 9.72 9.24
C ALA A 185 19.89 9.00 10.07
N TYR A 186 18.90 9.73 10.59
CA TYR A 186 17.73 9.16 11.28
C TYR A 186 16.89 8.25 10.37
N THR A 187 16.85 8.54 9.07
CA THR A 187 16.22 7.67 8.08
C THR A 187 17.11 6.45 7.79
N GLY A 188 18.43 6.54 7.99
CA GLY A 188 19.38 5.46 7.71
C GLY A 188 19.62 5.25 6.21
N ILE A 189 19.56 6.33 5.42
CA ILE A 189 19.87 6.34 3.97
C ILE A 189 21.14 7.13 3.64
N ASP A 190 21.86 7.58 4.67
CA ASP A 190 23.23 8.03 4.53
C ASP A 190 24.11 6.86 4.07
N SER A 191 25.12 7.20 3.26
CA SER A 191 26.12 6.25 2.76
C SER A 191 27.47 6.72 3.28
N PRO A 192 27.81 6.44 4.55
CA PRO A 192 29.10 6.84 5.11
C PRO A 192 30.24 6.17 4.34
N PRO A 193 31.45 6.77 4.31
CA PRO A 193 32.62 6.11 3.76
C PRO A 193 32.84 4.78 4.49
N PHE A 194 33.06 3.71 3.71
CA PHE A 194 33.49 2.43 4.23
C PHE A 194 34.98 2.30 3.88
N GLU A 195 35.79 2.78 4.81
CA GLU A 195 37.24 2.80 4.73
C GLU A 195 37.76 2.02 5.93
N SER A 196 38.33 0.84 5.67
CA SER A 196 39.33 0.26 6.58
C SER A 196 40.70 0.59 5.98
N GLY A 197 41.76 0.65 6.79
CA GLY A 197 43.06 1.24 6.40
C GLY A 197 43.67 0.81 5.05
N GLN A 198 43.22 -0.30 4.45
CA GLN A 198 43.63 -0.77 3.11
C GLN A 198 42.48 -0.98 2.10
N PHE A 199 41.22 -0.67 2.44
CA PHE A 199 40.06 -0.92 1.58
C PHE A 199 39.13 0.29 1.46
N VAL A 200 38.99 0.79 0.24
CA VAL A 200 37.95 1.77 -0.14
C VAL A 200 36.86 1.06 -0.91
N ALA A 201 35.65 0.99 -0.35
CA ALA A 201 34.53 0.35 -1.04
C ALA A 201 34.04 1.19 -2.24
N ASN A 202 34.20 0.67 -3.46
CA ASN A 202 33.68 1.28 -4.69
C ASN A 202 32.14 1.24 -4.80
N LYS A 203 31.46 0.35 -4.05
CA LYS A 203 29.99 0.22 -3.99
C LYS A 203 29.49 0.54 -2.59
N ARG A 204 28.93 1.75 -2.43
CA ARG A 204 28.40 2.22 -1.14
C ARG A 204 26.99 1.71 -0.91
N HIS A 205 26.71 1.28 0.32
CA HIS A 205 25.38 0.89 0.78
C HIS A 205 24.81 1.96 1.72
N ILE A 206 23.47 2.00 1.82
CA ILE A 206 22.81 2.78 2.87
C ILE A 206 23.09 2.17 4.25
N SER A 207 23.18 3.01 5.28
CA SER A 207 23.51 2.58 6.64
C SER A 207 22.47 1.64 7.25
N LYS A 208 21.17 1.84 6.95
CA LYS A 208 20.01 1.16 7.57
C LYS A 208 19.91 1.28 9.09
N ARG A 209 20.76 2.09 9.74
CA ARG A 209 20.81 2.30 11.21
C ARG A 209 19.60 3.08 11.75
N GLY A 210 18.87 3.77 10.88
CA GLY A 210 17.70 4.60 11.23
C GLY A 210 16.34 3.89 11.14
N SER A 211 15.24 4.65 11.11
CA SER A 211 13.86 4.12 11.05
C SER A 211 13.59 3.32 9.77
N ALA A 212 13.29 2.03 9.92
CA ALA A 212 12.87 1.15 8.82
C ALA A 212 11.51 1.55 8.24
N LEU A 213 10.59 2.01 9.09
CA LEU A 213 9.27 2.49 8.68
C LEU A 213 9.38 3.77 7.86
N LEU A 214 10.25 4.71 8.25
CA LEU A 214 10.51 5.91 7.47
C LEU A 214 11.10 5.59 6.09
N ARG A 215 12.02 4.61 6.01
CA ARG A 215 12.52 4.13 4.71
C ARG A 215 11.41 3.51 3.86
N LYS A 216 10.50 2.74 4.46
CA LYS A 216 9.35 2.12 3.77
C LYS A 216 8.39 3.19 3.24
N THR A 217 7.93 4.09 4.10
CA THR A 217 7.04 5.22 3.72
C THR A 217 7.71 6.11 2.67
N GLY A 218 9.00 6.44 2.84
CA GLY A 218 9.77 7.19 1.85
C GLY A 218 9.85 6.48 0.50
N TYR A 219 10.05 5.16 0.48
CA TYR A 219 10.06 4.39 -0.77
C TYR A 219 8.69 4.33 -1.45
N GLU A 220 7.59 4.28 -0.68
CA GLU A 220 6.22 4.39 -1.19
C GLU A 220 5.98 5.74 -1.88
N ILE A 221 6.41 6.85 -1.27
CA ILE A 221 6.35 8.20 -1.88
C ILE A 221 7.10 8.20 -3.23
N MET A 222 8.32 7.63 -3.28
CA MET A 222 9.09 7.56 -4.53
C MET A 222 8.41 6.70 -5.60
N LYS A 223 7.68 5.65 -5.21
CA LYS A 223 6.85 4.88 -6.16
C LYS A 223 5.71 5.74 -6.69
N CYS A 224 5.02 6.50 -5.84
CA CYS A 224 3.94 7.38 -6.26
C CYS A 224 4.44 8.43 -7.27
N ILE A 225 5.53 9.14 -6.97
CA ILE A 225 6.15 10.10 -7.89
C ILE A 225 6.50 9.45 -9.24
N LYS A 226 7.11 8.25 -9.22
CA LYS A 226 7.48 7.54 -10.44
C LYS A 226 6.27 7.13 -11.29
N SER A 227 5.16 6.79 -10.64
CA SER A 227 3.92 6.40 -11.32
C SER A 227 3.17 7.59 -11.91
N THR A 228 3.08 8.71 -11.17
CA THR A 228 2.34 9.90 -11.62
C THR A 228 3.12 10.74 -12.63
N LYS A 229 4.47 10.61 -12.67
CA LYS A 229 5.36 11.32 -13.60
C LYS A 229 5.09 12.83 -13.64
N PRO A 230 5.13 13.53 -12.49
CA PRO A 230 4.86 14.96 -12.45
C PRO A 230 5.86 15.71 -13.33
N LYS A 231 5.35 16.63 -14.17
CA LYS A 231 6.18 17.49 -15.02
C LYS A 231 7.03 18.41 -14.14
N ASP A 232 8.28 18.61 -14.54
CA ASP A 232 9.24 19.53 -13.90
C ASP A 232 9.50 19.31 -12.40
N ASP A 233 9.08 18.17 -11.85
CA ASP A 233 9.34 17.86 -10.45
C ASP A 233 10.82 17.52 -10.23
N PRO A 234 11.53 18.24 -9.35
CA PRO A 234 12.96 18.06 -9.16
C PRO A 234 13.34 16.68 -8.61
N ILE A 235 12.40 15.94 -8.02
CA ILE A 235 12.64 14.62 -7.43
C ILE A 235 12.51 13.55 -8.51
N PHE A 236 11.46 13.63 -9.33
CA PHE A 236 11.24 12.80 -10.51
C PHE A 236 12.39 12.93 -11.50
N LEU A 237 12.76 14.16 -11.88
CA LEU A 237 13.88 14.42 -12.78
C LEU A 237 15.20 13.89 -12.23
N TYR A 238 15.43 14.02 -10.92
CA TYR A 238 16.62 13.47 -10.29
C TYR A 238 16.62 11.94 -10.29
N MET A 239 15.46 11.31 -10.11
CA MET A 239 15.32 9.85 -10.20
C MET A 239 15.66 9.36 -11.61
N LEU A 240 15.16 10.04 -12.66
CA LEU A 240 15.50 9.73 -14.05
C LEU A 240 16.98 9.92 -14.34
N LYS A 241 17.58 11.02 -13.85
CA LYS A 241 19.02 11.25 -13.96
C LYS A 241 19.83 10.09 -13.36
N LYS A 242 19.45 9.59 -12.17
CA LYS A 242 20.14 8.46 -11.54
C LYS A 242 19.97 7.15 -12.30
N GLU A 243 18.83 6.91 -12.92
CA GLU A 243 18.64 5.77 -13.81
C GLU A 243 19.52 5.89 -15.08
N ALA A 244 19.62 7.08 -15.67
CA ALA A 244 20.49 7.35 -16.83
C ALA A 244 21.99 7.21 -16.50
N GLU A 245 22.40 7.50 -15.27
CA GLU A 245 23.75 7.23 -14.75
C GLU A 245 24.00 5.71 -14.49
N GLY A 246 23.11 4.82 -14.92
CA GLY A 246 23.24 3.37 -14.78
C GLY A 246 22.90 2.83 -13.39
N LYS A 247 22.31 3.63 -12.49
CA LYS A 247 21.87 3.11 -11.18
C LYS A 247 20.61 2.25 -11.35
N SER A 248 20.56 1.16 -10.59
CA SER A 248 19.34 0.35 -10.52
C SER A 248 18.15 1.18 -10.03
N LYS A 249 16.94 0.85 -10.49
CA LYS A 249 15.69 1.57 -10.13
C LYS A 249 15.51 1.73 -8.62
N LYS A 250 15.94 0.75 -7.82
CA LYS A 250 15.90 0.82 -6.36
C LYS A 250 16.88 1.85 -5.81
N VAL A 251 18.12 1.86 -6.30
CA VAL A 251 19.14 2.84 -5.90
C VAL A 251 18.74 4.26 -6.32
N ALA A 252 18.20 4.44 -7.52
CA ALA A 252 17.69 5.72 -7.99
C ALA A 252 16.58 6.28 -7.09
N LYS A 253 15.62 5.45 -6.67
CA LYS A 253 14.57 5.85 -5.71
C LYS A 253 15.14 6.24 -4.35
N ILE A 254 16.12 5.53 -3.82
CA ILE A 254 16.75 5.89 -2.54
C ILE A 254 17.54 7.20 -2.63
N ALA A 255 18.23 7.43 -3.76
CA ALA A 255 18.89 8.70 -4.01
C ALA A 255 17.87 9.86 -4.13
N ALA A 256 16.74 9.63 -4.81
CA ALA A 256 15.63 10.57 -4.89
C ALA A 256 15.00 10.83 -3.52
N LEU A 257 14.86 9.82 -2.66
CA LEU A 257 14.38 9.97 -1.28
C LEU A 257 15.31 10.86 -0.45
N ASN A 258 16.64 10.76 -0.64
CA ASN A 258 17.58 11.68 0.01
C ASN A 258 17.32 13.13 -0.42
N LYS A 259 17.11 13.36 -1.73
CA LYS A 259 16.73 14.69 -2.25
C LYS A 259 15.39 15.17 -1.68
N PHE A 260 14.37 14.29 -1.64
CA PHE A 260 13.06 14.55 -1.06
C PHE A 260 13.19 15.00 0.41
N LEU A 261 13.94 14.28 1.25
CA LEU A 261 14.07 14.61 2.67
C LEU A 261 14.80 15.94 2.92
N ARG A 262 15.69 16.36 2.01
CA ARG A 262 16.30 17.70 2.08
C ARG A 262 15.29 18.81 1.80
N ILE A 263 14.41 18.59 0.82
CA ILE A 263 13.31 19.52 0.49
C ILE A 263 12.30 19.53 1.64
N TYR A 264 11.91 18.36 2.14
CA TYR A 264 11.05 18.22 3.32
C TYR A 264 11.58 19.03 4.49
N TYR A 265 12.86 18.85 4.85
CA TYR A 265 13.47 19.57 5.97
C TYR A 265 13.40 21.09 5.77
N ALA A 266 13.73 21.59 4.57
CA ALA A 266 13.69 23.03 4.29
C ALA A 266 12.26 23.59 4.39
N ARG A 267 11.30 22.97 3.69
CA ARG A 267 9.91 23.43 3.62
C ARG A 267 9.22 23.41 4.98
N VAL A 268 9.41 22.36 5.75
CA VAL A 268 8.81 22.27 7.08
C VAL A 268 9.50 23.23 8.05
N LYS A 269 10.81 23.44 7.95
CA LYS A 269 11.51 24.44 8.76
C LYS A 269 11.07 25.88 8.44
N GLU A 270 10.79 26.20 7.18
CA GLU A 270 10.19 27.48 6.77
C GLU A 270 8.89 27.75 7.54
N VAL A 271 7.97 26.76 7.61
CA VAL A 271 6.70 26.89 8.35
C VAL A 271 6.90 27.30 9.81
N TYR A 272 7.95 26.79 10.46
CA TYR A 272 8.26 27.12 11.85
C TYR A 272 9.04 28.43 12.02
N ASN A 273 9.70 28.90 10.98
CA ASN A 273 10.51 30.13 11.00
C ASN A 273 9.70 31.38 10.59
N THR A 274 8.67 31.26 9.76
CA THR A 274 7.84 32.39 9.26
C THR A 274 6.87 32.95 10.31
N GLN A 275 7.03 32.63 11.59
CA GLN A 275 6.19 33.11 12.69
C GLN A 275 7.01 33.62 13.89
N VAL A 276 8.17 34.24 13.62
CA VAL A 276 8.88 35.12 14.56
C VAL A 276 8.75 36.55 14.07
#